data_AF-A0A1Z2SKB0-F1
#
_entry.id   AF-A0A1Z2SKB0-F1
#
_cell.length_a   1.000
_cell.length_b   1.000
_cell.length_c   1.000
_cell.angle_alpha   90.00
_cell.angle_beta   90.00
_cell.angle_gamma   90.00
#
_symmetry.space_group_name_H-M   'P 1'
#
loop_
_entity.id
_entity.type
_entity.pdbx_description
1 polymer ?
#
loop_
_entity_poly.entity_id
_entity_poly.type
_entity_poly.pdbx_seq_one_letter_code
_entity_poly.pdbx_strand_id
1 'polypeptide(L)' 'MKQDKSSHTLVDADQSVRDFIASLYETFSAQLKQQDDPRVKIEYFGAVIEVRLLSFDGVYESDAKEVACR' A
#
# COMPACT_ATOMS: atom_id res chain seq x y z
N MET A 1 9.01 -29.31 28.58
CA MET A 1 8.72 -27.99 28.00
C MET A 1 9.07 -28.06 26.52
N LYS A 2 8.07 -28.16 25.63
CA LYS A 2 8.27 -28.19 24.18
C LYS A 2 7.97 -26.78 23.66
N GLN A 3 8.97 -26.19 23.04
CA GLN A 3 9.11 -24.78 22.69
C GLN A 3 8.11 -24.33 21.60
N ASP A 4 7.39 -23.24 21.87
CA ASP A 4 6.47 -22.50 20.97
C ASP A 4 7.19 -21.85 19.78
N LYS A 5 7.74 -22.65 18.86
CA LYS A 5 8.37 -22.14 17.62
C LYS A 5 7.34 -21.66 16.57
N SER A 6 6.09 -22.10 16.67
CA SER A 6 5.02 -21.75 15.72
C SER A 6 4.48 -20.33 15.91
N SER A 7 4.49 -19.81 17.13
CA SER A 7 3.85 -18.52 17.45
C SER A 7 4.64 -17.34 16.89
N HIS A 8 5.97 -17.40 16.89
CA HIS A 8 6.82 -16.34 16.34
C HIS A 8 6.68 -16.22 14.81
N THR A 9 6.63 -17.34 14.09
CA THR A 9 6.52 -17.34 12.62
C THR A 9 5.21 -16.73 12.11
N LEU A 10 4.11 -16.90 12.85
CA LEU A 10 2.81 -16.33 12.48
C LEU A 10 2.79 -14.80 12.65
N VAL A 11 3.41 -14.28 13.71
CA VAL A 11 3.50 -12.83 13.95
C VAL A 11 4.38 -12.14 12.90
N ASP A 12 5.49 -12.76 12.50
CA ASP A 12 6.38 -12.21 11.47
C ASP A 12 5.74 -12.22 10.08
N ALA A 13 4.96 -13.26 9.76
CA ALA A 13 4.21 -13.34 8.50
C ALA A 13 3.18 -12.20 8.41
N ASP A 14 2.44 -11.94 9.49
CA ASP A 14 1.47 -10.84 9.54
C ASP A 14 2.15 -9.47 9.37
N GLN A 15 3.34 -9.28 9.95
CA GLN A 15 4.08 -8.04 9.78
C GLN A 15 4.55 -7.84 8.34
N SER A 16 5.08 -8.90 7.70
CA SER A 16 5.53 -8.82 6.31
C SER A 16 4.41 -8.44 5.33
N VAL A 17 3.18 -8.93 5.56
CA VAL A 17 2.01 -8.57 4.75
C VAL A 17 1.62 -7.11 4.98
N ARG A 18 1.66 -6.63 6.23
CA ARG A 18 1.38 -5.22 6.55
C ARG A 18 2.38 -4.28 5.89
N ASP A 19 3.66 -4.61 5.96
CA ASP A 19 4.73 -3.82 5.36
C ASP A 19 4.58 -3.76 3.84
N PHE A 20 4.25 -4.89 3.22
CA PHE A 20 3.95 -4.96 1.80
C PHE A 20 2.75 -4.07 1.42
N ILE A 21 1.63 -4.17 2.14
CA ILE A 21 0.45 -3.32 1.91
C ILE A 21 0.79 -1.82 2.09
N ALA A 22 1.56 -1.47 3.13
CA ALA A 22 2.01 -0.09 3.34
C ALA A 22 2.82 0.44 2.15
N SER A 23 3.78 -0.35 1.66
CA SER A 23 4.59 0.02 0.49
C SER A 23 3.76 0.22 -0.79
N LEU A 24 2.69 -0.56 -0.98
CA LEU A 24 1.76 -0.37 -2.09
C LEU A 24 1.05 0.98 -1.97
N TYR A 25 0.54 1.32 -0.78
CA TYR A 25 -0.12 2.61 -0.56
C TYR A 25 0.81 3.81 -0.76
N GLU A 26 2.06 3.73 -0.30
CA GLU A 26 3.05 4.78 -0.55
C GLU A 26 3.30 4.97 -2.05
N THR A 27 3.45 3.87 -2.78
CA THR A 27 3.66 3.89 -4.24
C THR A 27 2.47 4.49 -4.97
N PHE A 28 1.24 4.05 -4.65
CA PHE A 28 0.03 4.61 -5.25
C PHE A 28 -0.16 6.08 -4.90
N SER A 29 0.15 6.48 -3.67
CA SER A 29 0.08 7.89 -3.25
C SER A 29 1.03 8.77 -4.05
N ALA A 30 2.23 8.27 -4.38
CA ALA A 30 3.18 8.99 -5.23
C ALA A 30 2.67 9.12 -6.67
N GLN A 31 2.12 8.04 -7.24
CA GLN A 31 1.55 8.02 -8.59
C GLN A 31 0.33 8.95 -8.72
N LEU A 32 -0.58 8.91 -7.73
CA LEU A 32 -1.73 9.81 -7.68
C LEU A 32 -1.32 11.30 -7.65
N LYS A 33 -0.29 11.64 -6.88
CA LYS A 33 0.27 13.02 -6.85
C LYS A 33 0.84 13.46 -8.20
N GLN A 34 1.28 12.51 -9.02
CA GLN A 34 1.82 12.74 -10.36
C GLN A 34 0.73 12.68 -11.45
N GLN A 35 -0.54 12.45 -11.08
CA GLN A 35 -1.67 12.24 -11.99
C GLN A 35 -1.55 10.98 -12.87
N ASP A 36 -0.73 10.01 -12.45
CA ASP A 36 -0.60 8.71 -13.11
C ASP A 36 -1.70 7.74 -12.68
N ASP A 37 -1.99 6.72 -13.52
CA ASP A 37 -2.86 5.59 -13.17
C ASP A 37 -2.17 4.73 -12.10
N PRO A 38 -2.73 4.60 -10.88
CA PRO A 38 -2.05 3.95 -9.76
C PRO A 38 -2.00 2.42 -9.94
N ARG A 39 -0.83 1.91 -10.33
CA ARG A 39 -0.59 0.49 -10.58
C ARG A 39 0.85 0.08 -10.29
N VAL A 40 1.01 -1.15 -9.85
CA VAL A 40 2.31 -1.79 -9.58
C VAL A 40 2.34 -3.16 -10.25
N LYS A 41 3.48 -3.49 -10.86
CA LYS A 41 3.76 -4.83 -11.37
C LYS A 41 4.73 -5.52 -10.44
N ILE A 42 4.41 -6.75 -10.08
CA ILE A 42 5.19 -7.59 -9.17
C ILE A 42 5.58 -8.84 -9.92
N GLU A 43 6.88 -9.11 -9.97
CA GLU A 43 7.41 -10.34 -10.53
C GLU A 43 7.71 -11.32 -9.39
N TYR A 44 7.11 -12.50 -9.44
CA TYR A 44 7.28 -13.51 -8.40
C TYR A 44 7.17 -14.93 -8.94
N PHE A 45 8.19 -15.76 -8.72
CA PHE A 45 8.30 -17.13 -9.22
C PHE A 45 7.91 -17.30 -10.71
N GLY A 46 8.33 -16.36 -11.57
CA GLY A 46 8.04 -16.40 -13.01
C GLY A 46 6.61 -15.98 -13.38
N ALA A 47 5.78 -15.60 -12.41
CA ALA A 47 4.51 -14.94 -12.64
C ALA A 47 4.67 -13.41 -12.58
N VAL A 48 3.85 -12.72 -13.36
CA VAL A 48 3.69 -11.26 -13.29
C VAL A 48 2.30 -10.96 -12.75
N ILE A 49 2.24 -10.27 -11.62
CA ILE A 49 1.01 -9.84 -10.98
C ILE A 49 0.90 -8.33 -11.15
N GLU A 50 -0.23 -7.84 -11.66
CA GLU A 50 -0.54 -6.42 -11.68
C GLU A 50 -1.53 -6.10 -10.57
N VAL A 51 -1.18 -5.13 -9.72
CA VAL A 51 -2.05 -4.60 -8.67
C VAL A 51 -2.42 -3.19 -9.07
N ARG A 52 -3.73 -2.91 -9.15
CA ARG A 52 -4.28 -1.59 -9.50
C ARG A 52 -5.09 -1.06 -8.34
N LEU A 53 -4.89 0.20 -7.98
CA LEU A 53 -5.73 0.88 -7.01
C LEU A 53 -7.01 1.34 -7.73
N LEU A 54 -8.14 0.74 -7.38
CA LEU A 54 -9.42 1.03 -8.05
C LEU A 54 -10.09 2.28 -7.48
N SER A 55 -10.10 2.39 -6.16
CA SER A 55 -10.61 3.54 -5.42
C SER A 55 -9.85 3.67 -4.11
N PHE A 56 -9.81 4.88 -3.58
CA PHE A 56 -9.26 5.15 -2.26
C PHE A 56 -10.23 6.03 -1.51
N ASP A 57 -10.95 5.45 -0.55
CA ASP A 57 -11.96 6.13 0.26
C ASP A 57 -11.35 6.77 1.53
N GLY A 58 -10.03 6.90 1.59
CA GLY A 58 -9.37 7.55 2.70
C GLY A 58 -9.73 9.04 2.76
N VAL A 59 -9.80 9.58 3.96
CA VAL A 59 -10.01 11.02 4.18
C VAL A 59 -8.73 11.76 3.80
N TYR A 60 -8.53 11.99 2.49
CA TYR A 60 -7.60 13.01 2.05
C TYR A 60 -8.34 14.32 2.21
N GLU A 61 -8.24 14.96 3.38
CA GLU A 61 -8.59 16.38 3.46
C GLU A 61 -7.63 17.10 2.51
N SER A 62 -8.07 17.31 1.27
CA SER A 62 -7.40 18.24 0.41
C SER A 62 -7.46 19.57 1.13
N ASP A 63 -6.31 20.10 1.55
CA ASP A 63 -6.14 21.51 1.87
C ASP A 63 -6.33 22.37 0.61
N ALA A 64 -7.41 22.15 -0.15
CA ALA A 64 -8.04 23.13 -0.99
C ALA A 64 -8.77 24.11 -0.05
N LYS A 65 -8.01 24.78 0.84
CA LYS A 65 -8.41 26.10 1.29
C LYS A 65 -8.32 26.99 0.06
N GLU A 66 -9.46 27.07 -0.61
CA GLU A 66 -9.96 28.21 -1.35
C GLU A 66 -9.08 29.44 -1.10
N VAL A 67 -8.11 29.67 -2.00
CA VAL A 67 -7.54 31.01 -2.18
C VAL A 67 -8.67 31.80 -2.84
N ALA A 68 -9.64 32.20 -2.03
CA ALA A 68 -10.58 33.24 -2.38
C ALA A 68 -9.77 34.53 -2.51
N CYS A 69 -9.28 34.76 -3.71
CA CYS A 69 -8.88 36.09 -4.13
C CYS A 69 -10.15 36.95 -4.12
N ARG A 70 -10.37 37.70 -3.04
CA ARG A 70 -11.13 38.96 -3.01
C ARG A 70 -10.86 39.75 -1.75
#